data_AF-A0A2L2N2J6-F1
#
_entry.id   AF-A0A2L2N2J6-F1
#
_cell.length_a   1.000
_cell.length_b   1.000
_cell.length_c   1.000
_cell.angle_alpha   90.00
_cell.angle_beta   90.00
_cell.angle_gamma   90.00
#
_symmetry.space_group_name_H-M   'P 1'
#
loop_
_entity.id
_entity.type
_entity.pdbx_description
1 polymer ?
#
loop_
_entity_poly.entity_id
_entity_poly.type
_entity_poly.pdbx_seq_one_letter_code
_entity_poly.pdbx_strand_id
1 'polypeptide(L)'
;MDEDSELTEKLNNMLIESADKESVIKFLRLSNYSKAESIGILKKALNISYYEAQDMIHNSQTWSDVKEFDAKLMNDFFDVLEELGSSESEET
;
A
#
# COMPACT_ATOMS: atom_id res chain seq x y z
N MET A 1 27.60 -7.57 7.52
CA MET A 1 26.60 -6.69 8.17
C MET A 1 25.29 -6.99 7.47
N ASP A 2 24.24 -7.29 8.21
CA ASP A 2 22.97 -7.76 7.63
C ASP A 2 22.29 -6.59 6.89
N GLU A 3 21.97 -6.72 5.61
CA GLU A 3 21.37 -5.62 4.81
C GLU A 3 20.05 -5.14 5.43
N ASP A 4 19.29 -6.06 6.03
CA ASP A 4 18.06 -5.78 6.79
C ASP A 4 18.33 -4.87 8.01
N SER A 5 19.49 -4.98 8.65
CA SER A 5 19.88 -4.17 9.80
C SER A 5 20.11 -2.72 9.39
N GLU A 6 20.81 -2.50 8.28
CA GLU A 6 21.18 -1.17 7.79
C GLU A 6 19.95 -0.40 7.29
N LEU A 7 19.04 -1.10 6.60
CA LEU A 7 17.75 -0.54 6.17
C LEU A 7 16.89 -0.13 7.36
N THR A 8 16.80 -0.99 8.38
CA THR A 8 15.99 -0.73 9.58
C THR A 8 16.52 0.46 10.36
N GLU A 9 17.85 0.57 10.51
CA GLU A 9 18.49 1.70 11.19
C GLU A 9 18.26 3.02 10.44
N LYS A 10 18.38 3.01 9.10
CA LYS A 10 18.11 4.18 8.26
C LYS A 10 16.65 4.64 8.35
N LEU A 11 15.70 3.71 8.36
CA LEU A 11 14.28 4.01 8.52
C LEU A 11 13.98 4.58 9.90
N ASN A 12 14.57 4.02 10.96
CA ASN A 12 14.43 4.54 12.31
C ASN A 12 14.98 5.96 12.42
N ASN A 13 16.14 6.24 11.83
CA ASN A 13 16.69 7.60 11.82
C ASN A 13 15.76 8.58 11.09
N MET A 14 15.21 8.20 9.93
CA MET A 14 14.24 9.05 9.22
C MET A 14 12.96 9.31 10.04
N LEU A 15 12.47 8.31 10.77
CA LEU A 15 11.30 8.42 11.64
C LEU A 15 11.56 9.31 12.86
N ILE A 16 12.76 9.23 13.44
CA ILE A 16 13.18 10.04 14.60
C ILE A 16 13.46 11.49 14.19
N GLU A 17 14.09 11.71 13.04
CA GLU A 17 14.51 13.05 12.58
C GLU A 17 13.37 13.89 12.02
N SER A 18 12.42 13.28 11.31
CA SER A 18 11.40 14.04 10.56
C SER A 18 9.98 13.92 11.13
N ALA A 19 9.71 12.92 11.98
CA ALA A 19 8.35 12.50 12.37
C ALA A 19 7.37 12.28 11.19
N ASP A 20 7.85 12.32 9.94
CA ASP A 20 7.02 12.28 8.75
C ASP A 20 7.03 10.87 8.15
N LYS A 21 5.95 10.14 8.42
CA LYS A 21 5.70 8.81 7.89
C LYS A 21 5.65 8.79 6.36
N GLU A 22 5.22 9.89 5.73
CA GLU A 22 5.08 9.96 4.27
C GLU A 22 6.45 9.95 3.58
N SER A 23 7.43 10.67 4.14
CA SER A 23 8.81 10.66 3.65
C SER A 23 9.44 9.26 3.66
N VAL A 24 9.13 8.46 4.68
CA VAL A 24 9.58 7.06 4.79
C VAL A 24 8.93 6.18 3.72
N ILE A 25 7.61 6.31 3.55
CA ILE A 25 6.87 5.54 2.52
C ILE A 25 7.37 5.92 1.12
N LYS A 26 7.63 7.21 0.87
CA LYS A 26 8.21 7.71 -0.37
C LYS A 26 9.60 7.13 -0.64
N PHE A 27 10.46 7.05 0.39
CA PHE A 27 11.77 6.44 0.27
C PHE A 27 11.68 4.96 -0.12
N LEU A 28 10.78 4.19 0.49
CA LEU A 28 10.59 2.77 0.16
C LEU A 28 10.15 2.60 -1.29
N ARG A 29 9.19 3.41 -1.76
CA ARG A 29 8.74 3.36 -3.16
C ARG A 29 9.84 3.75 -4.14
N LEU A 30 10.59 4.81 -3.87
CA LEU A 30 11.72 5.24 -4.72
C LEU A 30 12.86 4.23 -4.73
N SER A 31 12.93 3.37 -3.71
CA SER A 31 13.90 2.27 -3.62
C SER A 31 13.40 0.99 -4.32
N ASN A 32 12.32 1.08 -5.13
CA ASN A 32 11.71 -0.03 -5.88
C ASN A 32 11.16 -1.19 -5.04
N TYR A 33 10.89 -0.98 -3.75
CA TYR A 33 10.13 -1.97 -2.99
C TYR A 33 8.68 -1.99 -3.44
N SER A 34 8.13 -3.20 -3.62
CA SER A 34 6.71 -3.39 -3.85
C SER A 34 5.88 -2.88 -2.66
N LYS A 35 4.57 -2.69 -2.88
CA LYS A 35 3.63 -2.30 -1.82
C LYS A 35 3.68 -3.29 -0.65
N ALA A 36 3.69 -4.59 -0.95
CA ALA A 36 3.73 -5.65 0.05
C ALA A 36 5.04 -5.68 0.84
N GLU A 37 6.19 -5.55 0.17
CA GLU A 37 7.50 -5.46 0.83
C GLU A 37 7.57 -4.22 1.72
N SER A 38 7.09 -3.08 1.23
CA SER A 38 7.05 -1.83 1.98
C SER A 38 6.22 -1.97 3.27
N ILE A 39 5.08 -2.66 3.23
CA ILE A 39 4.28 -2.98 4.44
C ILE A 39 5.11 -3.83 5.41
N GLY A 40 5.77 -4.87 4.91
CA GLY A 40 6.59 -5.77 5.72
C GLY A 40 7.75 -5.04 6.42
N ILE A 41 8.39 -4.13 5.69
CA ILE A 41 9.49 -3.30 6.20
C ILE A 41 8.98 -2.32 7.26
N LEU A 42 7.88 -1.61 7.00
CA LEU A 42 7.27 -0.68 7.97
C LEU A 42 6.82 -1.37 9.26
N LYS A 43 6.20 -2.55 9.13
CA LYS A 43 5.82 -3.38 10.27
C LYS A 43 7.03 -3.69 11.17
N LYS A 44 8.14 -4.12 10.57
CA LYS A 44 9.39 -4.44 11.31
C LYS A 44 10.00 -3.18 11.93
N ALA A 45 10.12 -2.10 11.17
CA ALA A 45 10.79 -0.87 11.61
C ALA A 45 10.04 -0.17 12.75
N LEU A 46 8.70 -0.08 12.66
CA LEU A 46 7.87 0.60 13.66
C LEU A 46 7.38 -0.32 14.79
N ASN A 47 7.64 -1.64 14.69
CA ASN A 47 7.09 -2.65 15.59
C ASN A 47 5.55 -2.53 15.76
N ILE A 48 4.86 -2.36 14.64
CA ILE A 48 3.39 -2.25 14.57
C ILE A 48 2.78 -3.53 13.99
N SER A 49 1.45 -3.65 14.07
CA SER A 49 0.75 -4.74 13.41
C SER A 49 0.82 -4.61 11.89
N TYR A 50 0.63 -5.74 11.19
CA TYR A 50 0.54 -5.74 9.73
C TYR A 50 -0.60 -4.84 9.24
N TYR A 51 -1.75 -4.86 9.94
CA TYR A 51 -2.92 -4.06 9.59
C TYR A 51 -2.62 -2.55 9.68
N GLU A 52 -1.94 -2.10 10.72
CA GLU A 52 -1.54 -0.69 10.86
C GLU A 52 -0.55 -0.28 9.77
N ALA A 53 0.44 -1.11 9.46
CA ALA A 53 1.39 -0.84 8.38
C ALA A 53 0.69 -0.79 7.01
N GLN A 54 -0.27 -1.69 6.78
CA GLN A 54 -1.09 -1.72 5.57
C GLN A 54 -1.93 -0.46 5.44
N ASP A 55 -2.63 -0.04 6.50
CA ASP A 55 -3.46 1.15 6.51
C ASP A 55 -2.63 2.41 6.21
N MET A 56 -1.44 2.52 6.83
CA MET A 56 -0.50 3.61 6.56
C MET A 56 -0.08 3.70 5.10
N ILE A 57 0.27 2.57 4.47
CA ILE A 57 0.63 2.55 3.05
C ILE A 57 -0.58 2.80 2.15
N HIS A 58 -1.72 2.18 2.45
CA HIS A 58 -2.92 2.28 1.63
C HIS A 58 -3.47 3.71 1.60
N ASN A 59 -3.34 4.46 2.70
CA ASN A 59 -3.80 5.85 2.80
C ASN A 59 -2.72 6.89 2.52
N SER A 60 -1.51 6.46 2.13
CA SER A 60 -0.42 7.36 1.83
C SER A 60 -0.65 8.09 0.49
N GLN A 61 -0.17 9.32 0.39
CA GLN A 61 -0.17 10.05 -0.89
C GLN A 61 0.74 9.36 -1.91
N THR A 62 1.84 8.79 -1.43
CA THR A 62 2.82 8.05 -2.24
C THR A 62 2.21 6.90 -3.02
N TRP A 63 1.15 6.23 -2.54
CA TRP A 63 0.52 5.08 -3.19
C TRP A 63 -0.90 5.37 -3.69
N SER A 64 -1.28 6.64 -3.85
CA SER A 64 -2.62 7.04 -4.27
C SER A 64 -2.97 6.57 -5.68
N ASP A 65 -2.00 6.53 -6.59
CA ASP A 65 -2.14 6.04 -7.96
C ASP A 65 -2.57 4.56 -8.00
N VAL A 66 -1.95 3.73 -7.16
CA VAL A 66 -2.33 2.31 -7.04
C VAL A 66 -3.71 2.19 -6.41
N LYS A 67 -4.04 3.03 -5.41
CA LYS A 67 -5.38 3.05 -4.81
C LYS A 67 -6.46 3.43 -5.82
N GLU A 68 -6.21 4.44 -6.65
CA GLU A 68 -7.10 4.87 -7.72
C GLU A 68 -7.29 3.78 -8.79
N PHE A 69 -6.20 3.12 -9.18
CA PHE A 69 -6.25 2.00 -10.10
C PHE A 69 -7.07 0.83 -9.53
N ASP A 70 -6.81 0.42 -8.28
CA ASP A 70 -7.52 -0.67 -7.62
C ASP A 70 -9.03 -0.35 -7.51
N ALA A 71 -9.38 0.89 -7.16
CA ALA A 71 -10.77 1.33 -7.07
C ALA A 71 -11.46 1.29 -8.44
N LYS A 72 -10.78 1.74 -9.50
CA LYS A 72 -11.30 1.67 -10.86
C LYS A 72 -11.53 0.23 -11.29
N LEU A 73 -10.54 -0.65 -11.08
CA LEU A 73 -10.65 -2.07 -11.44
C LEU A 73 -11.84 -2.74 -10.74
N MET A 74 -12.07 -2.42 -9.46
CA MET A 74 -13.22 -2.94 -8.72
C MET A 74 -14.56 -2.44 -9.29
N ASN A 75 -14.65 -1.16 -9.64
CA ASN A 75 -15.86 -0.62 -10.25
C ASN A 75 -16.11 -1.26 -11.61
N ASP A 76 -15.10 -1.32 -12.49
CA ASP A 76 -15.19 -1.96 -13.80
C ASP A 76 -15.63 -3.43 -13.68
N PHE A 77 -15.15 -4.14 -12.65
CA PHE A 77 -15.56 -5.52 -12.37
C PHE A 77 -17.03 -5.62 -11.94
N PHE A 78 -17.51 -4.73 -11.07
CA PHE A 78 -18.91 -4.72 -10.64
C PHE A 78 -19.86 -4.34 -11.78
N ASP A 79 -19.48 -3.38 -12.62
CA ASP A 79 -20.26 -2.98 -13.80
C ASP A 79 -20.48 -4.20 -14.73
N VAL A 80 -19.43 -4.98 -14.99
CA VAL A 80 -19.53 -6.22 -15.79
C VAL A 80 -20.46 -7.25 -15.14
N LEU A 81 -20.42 -7.41 -13.82
CA LEU A 81 -21.32 -8.34 -13.13
C LEU A 81 -22.78 -7.88 -13.17
N GLU A 82 -23.03 -6.57 -13.09
CA GLU A 82 -24.37 -6.00 -13.18
C GLU A 82 -24.96 -6.14 -14.60
N GLU A 83 -24.15 -5.94 -15.64
CA GLU A 83 -24.54 -6.19 -17.03
C GLU A 83 -24.88 -7.67 -17.26
N LEU A 84 -24.06 -8.59 -16.74
CA LEU A 84 -24.33 -10.03 -16.83
C LEU A 84 -25.62 -10.41 -16.12
N GLY A 85 -25.84 -9.92 -14.89
CA GLY A 85 -27.06 -10.21 -14.12
C GLY A 85 -28.33 -9.60 -14.73
N SER A 86 -28.22 -8.44 -15.39
CA SER A 86 -29.35 -7.80 -16.07
C SER A 86 -29.76 -8.56 -17.34
N SER A 87 -28.79 -9.12 -18.07
CA SER A 87 -29.04 -9.90 -19.29
C SER A 87 -29.80 -11.22 -19.06
N GLU A 88 -29.77 -11.78 -17.84
CA GLU A 88 -30.52 -13.00 -17.48
C GLU A 88 -31.99 -12.72 -17.11
N SER A 89 -32.39 -11.46 -16.92
CA SER A 89 -33.73 -11.09 -16.43
C SER A 89 -34.72 -10.66 -17.52
N GLU A 90 -34.30 -10.56 -18.78
CA GLU A 90 -35.15 -10.20 -19.93
C GLU A 90 -35.72 -11.42 -20.69
N GLU A 91 -35.42 -12.66 -20.28
CA GLU A 91 -35.89 -13.90 -20.95
C GLU A 91 -37.11 -14.61 -20.28
N THR A 92 -37.88 -13.96 -19.41
CA THR A 92 -39.13 -14.55 -18.85
C THR A 92 -40.42 -13.89 -19.33
#